data_AF-A0A531MSN1-F1
#
_entry.id   AF-A0A531MSN1-F1
#
_cell.length_a   1.000
_cell.length_b   1.000
_cell.length_c   1.000
_cell.angle_alpha   90.00
_cell.angle_beta   90.00
_cell.angle_gamma   90.00
#
_symmetry.space_group_name_H-M   'P 1'
#
loop_
_entity.id
_entity.type
_entity.pdbx_description
1 polymer ?
#
loop_
_entity_poly.entity_id
_entity_poly.type
_entity_poly.pdbx_seq_one_letter_code
_entity_poly.pdbx_strand_id
1 'polypeptide(L)'
;MLSEFIGFPEVQVISQDDGVMRLYLEYIFSAIFIEQKRGWADIMANMPYYRVRDPKKSTIAELLGLDYIRNNLQRNALRLDEQRLKARYDTGIAILRRHVNGRQFSIRGIPSDIGVGSFSPQIFRVTEGERQQSLADLLSAAEADLASKIALADLTPPDPSLQSRIDEISKRITALVTRKSELDNAIAAIRGNVRRYQQRLEVLARDLQKNKEELKIRRLFNRDEWAITSACPVCEQSIDGTLLSQMRSFPT
;
A
#
# COMPACT_ATOMS: atom_id res chain seq x y z
N MET A 1 -11.73 -56.39 5.95
CA MET A 1 -11.51 -55.93 7.35
C MET A 1 -12.20 -56.91 8.32
N LEU A 2 -11.81 -57.04 9.60
CA LEU A 2 -12.45 -58.00 10.53
C LEU A 2 -13.96 -57.78 10.66
N SER A 3 -14.41 -56.52 10.71
CA SER A 3 -15.83 -56.15 10.74
C SER A 3 -16.62 -56.69 9.54
N GLU A 4 -16.07 -56.56 8.33
CA GLU A 4 -16.68 -57.11 7.11
C GLU A 4 -16.70 -58.64 7.13
N PHE A 5 -15.63 -59.27 7.62
CA PHE A 5 -15.53 -60.73 7.70
C PHE A 5 -16.59 -61.33 8.65
N ILE A 6 -16.86 -60.67 9.78
CA ILE A 6 -17.88 -61.12 10.74
C ILE A 6 -19.28 -60.58 10.45
N GLY A 7 -19.46 -59.80 9.38
CA GLY A 7 -20.74 -59.20 9.02
C GLY A 7 -21.24 -58.14 9.99
N PHE A 8 -20.34 -57.47 10.73
CA PHE A 8 -20.73 -56.39 11.64
C PHE A 8 -21.01 -55.10 10.84
N PRO A 9 -22.17 -54.43 11.05
CA PRO A 9 -22.52 -53.24 10.30
C PRO A 9 -21.55 -52.08 10.58
N GLU A 10 -21.34 -51.23 9.58
CA GLU A 10 -20.58 -50.00 9.79
C GLU A 10 -21.45 -48.98 10.54
N VAL A 11 -21.07 -48.72 11.79
CA VAL A 11 -21.78 -47.78 12.67
C VAL A 11 -20.98 -46.47 12.74
N GLN A 12 -21.61 -45.36 12.41
CA GLN A 12 -20.99 -44.04 12.48
C GLN A 12 -21.24 -43.39 13.84
N VAL A 13 -20.24 -42.72 14.38
CA VAL A 13 -20.24 -42.00 15.65
C VAL A 13 -19.48 -40.69 15.52
N ILE A 14 -19.61 -39.82 16.52
CA ILE A 14 -18.96 -38.51 16.52
C ILE A 14 -17.55 -38.63 17.11
N SER A 15 -16.58 -38.05 16.42
CA SER A 15 -15.23 -37.81 16.92
C SER A 15 -15.22 -36.71 17.99
N GLN A 16 -14.21 -36.67 18.85
CA GLN A 16 -13.99 -35.54 19.74
C GLN A 16 -13.88 -34.20 18.98
N ASP A 17 -13.35 -34.23 17.75
CA ASP A 17 -13.18 -33.07 16.86
C ASP A 17 -14.46 -32.72 16.06
N ASP A 18 -15.65 -33.15 16.51
CA ASP A 18 -16.96 -32.95 15.84
C ASP A 18 -17.09 -33.59 14.45
N GLY A 19 -16.07 -34.31 13.97
CA GLY A 19 -16.13 -35.11 12.75
C GLY A 19 -16.95 -36.39 12.91
N VAL A 20 -17.23 -37.06 11.80
CA VAL A 20 -17.86 -38.39 11.78
C VAL A 20 -16.79 -39.45 11.59
N MET A 21 -16.87 -40.53 12.36
CA MET A 21 -15.96 -41.67 12.28
C MET A 21 -16.69 -42.97 12.62
N ARG A 22 -16.07 -44.12 12.37
CA ARG A 22 -16.67 -45.42 12.70
C ARG A 22 -16.57 -45.75 14.19
N LEU A 23 -17.54 -46.50 14.70
CA LEU A 23 -17.46 -47.19 15.98
C LEU A 23 -16.56 -48.42 15.81
N TYR A 24 -15.46 -48.46 16.54
CA TYR A 24 -14.49 -49.55 16.44
C TYR A 24 -14.98 -50.81 17.14
N LEU A 25 -14.68 -51.97 16.55
CA LEU A 25 -15.10 -53.28 17.06
C LEU A 25 -14.46 -53.59 18.42
N GLU A 26 -13.27 -53.05 18.68
CA GLU A 26 -12.58 -53.13 19.97
C GLU A 26 -13.43 -52.55 21.11
N TYR A 27 -14.30 -51.58 20.82
CA TYR A 27 -15.26 -51.07 21.80
C TYR A 27 -16.37 -52.08 22.09
N ILE A 28 -16.92 -52.71 21.06
CA ILE A 28 -17.90 -53.78 21.20
C ILE A 28 -17.33 -54.92 22.05
N PHE A 29 -16.09 -55.34 21.75
CA PHE A 29 -15.41 -56.39 22.52
C PHE A 29 -15.19 -55.99 23.98
N SER A 30 -14.84 -54.73 24.27
CA SER A 30 -14.69 -54.26 25.65
C SER A 30 -15.99 -54.29 26.46
N ALA A 31 -17.15 -54.29 25.80
CA ALA A 31 -18.46 -54.37 26.44
C ALA A 31 -18.97 -55.81 26.61
N ILE A 32 -18.57 -56.75 25.73
CA ILE A 32 -19.02 -58.15 25.76
C ILE A 32 -18.05 -59.03 26.59
N PHE A 33 -16.75 -58.74 26.55
CA PHE A 33 -15.73 -59.52 27.25
C PHE A 33 -15.26 -58.80 28.52
N ILE A 34 -15.46 -59.43 29.67
CA ILE A 34 -14.94 -58.96 30.95
C ILE A 34 -13.58 -59.62 31.20
N GLU A 35 -12.51 -58.83 31.27
CA GLU A 35 -11.19 -59.34 31.62
C GLU A 35 -11.13 -59.69 33.11
N GLN A 36 -10.66 -60.90 33.44
CA GLN A 36 -10.63 -61.41 34.82
C GLN A 36 -9.88 -60.52 35.82
N LYS A 37 -8.82 -59.80 35.39
CA LYS A 37 -7.96 -59.01 36.30
C LYS A 37 -8.44 -57.59 36.55
N ARG A 38 -9.10 -56.96 35.57
CA ARG A 38 -9.46 -55.53 35.62
C ARG A 38 -10.95 -55.26 35.41
N GLY A 39 -11.70 -56.21 34.86
CA GLY A 39 -13.10 -56.06 34.48
C GLY A 39 -14.08 -56.02 35.65
N TRP A 40 -13.66 -56.34 36.88
CA TRP A 40 -14.51 -56.22 38.08
C TRP A 40 -14.63 -54.79 38.61
N ALA A 41 -13.77 -53.86 38.17
CA ALA A 41 -13.76 -52.48 38.66
C ALA A 41 -14.72 -51.55 37.89
N ASP A 42 -14.94 -51.80 36.59
CA ASP A 42 -15.74 -50.95 35.72
C ASP A 42 -16.21 -51.73 34.47
N ILE A 43 -17.42 -51.44 34.00
CA ILE A 43 -17.89 -51.97 32.72
C ILE A 43 -17.10 -51.28 31.60
N MET A 44 -16.54 -52.09 30.70
CA MET A 44 -15.61 -51.64 29.65
C MET A 44 -14.31 -51.04 30.19
N ALA A 45 -13.76 -51.58 31.29
CA ALA A 45 -12.50 -51.13 31.90
C ALA A 45 -11.31 -51.09 30.92
N ASN A 46 -11.30 -51.96 29.91
CA ASN A 46 -10.24 -52.07 28.89
C ASN A 46 -10.58 -51.36 27.58
N MET A 47 -11.52 -50.41 27.60
CA MET A 47 -11.87 -49.67 26.39
C MET A 47 -10.64 -48.88 25.88
N PRO A 48 -10.19 -49.11 24.64
CA PRO A 48 -9.10 -48.33 24.06
C PRO A 48 -9.50 -46.85 23.88
N TYR A 49 -8.56 -45.98 23.56
CA TYR A 49 -8.86 -44.58 23.26
C TYR A 49 -8.66 -44.28 21.77
N TYR A 50 -9.77 -44.12 21.04
CA TYR A 50 -9.76 -43.75 19.62
C TYR A 50 -10.45 -42.42 19.32
N ARG A 51 -10.46 -41.48 20.27
CA ARG A 51 -11.07 -40.14 20.10
C ARG A 51 -12.54 -40.15 19.68
N VAL A 52 -13.29 -41.20 19.98
CA VAL A 52 -14.75 -41.18 19.86
C VAL A 52 -15.32 -40.40 21.04
N ARG A 53 -16.29 -39.52 20.77
CA ARG A 53 -17.02 -38.79 21.79
C ARG A 53 -17.98 -39.72 22.50
N ASP A 54 -17.99 -39.68 23.84
CA ASP A 54 -18.82 -40.55 24.68
C ASP A 54 -18.80 -42.03 24.23
N PRO A 55 -17.62 -42.67 24.19
CA PRO A 55 -17.44 -43.95 23.52
C PRO A 55 -18.24 -45.06 24.21
N LYS A 56 -18.28 -45.09 25.56
CA LYS A 56 -19.11 -46.04 26.33
C LYS A 56 -20.60 -45.95 26.00
N LYS A 57 -21.15 -44.72 25.92
CA LYS A 57 -22.57 -44.51 25.61
C LYS A 57 -22.89 -44.95 24.18
N SER A 58 -22.00 -44.63 23.24
CA SER A 58 -22.15 -45.06 21.84
C SER A 58 -22.11 -46.58 21.71
N THR A 59 -21.20 -47.25 22.41
CA THR A 59 -21.12 -48.72 22.42
C THR A 59 -22.36 -49.38 23.02
N ILE A 60 -22.82 -48.91 24.18
CA ILE A 60 -24.04 -49.45 24.82
C ILE A 60 -25.26 -49.19 23.93
N ALA A 61 -25.35 -48.00 23.34
CA ALA A 61 -26.44 -47.65 22.44
C ALA A 61 -26.48 -48.57 21.22
N GLU A 62 -25.34 -48.88 20.61
CA GLU A 62 -25.28 -49.82 19.49
C GLU A 62 -25.71 -51.23 19.92
N LEU A 63 -25.17 -51.74 21.02
CA LEU A 63 -25.48 -53.07 21.52
C LEU A 63 -26.96 -53.26 21.89
N LEU A 64 -27.61 -52.21 22.38
CA LEU A 64 -29.00 -52.23 22.81
C LEU A 64 -29.97 -51.69 21.75
N GLY A 65 -29.50 -51.27 20.57
CA GLY A 65 -30.33 -50.69 19.51
C GLY A 65 -31.01 -49.37 19.90
N LEU A 66 -30.33 -48.53 20.69
CA LEU A 66 -30.85 -47.23 21.14
C LEU A 66 -30.59 -46.12 20.13
N ASP A 67 -31.52 -45.18 20.05
CA ASP A 67 -31.46 -44.02 19.14
C ASP A 67 -30.40 -42.97 19.50
N TYR A 68 -29.57 -43.20 20.53
CA TYR A 68 -28.57 -42.23 21.01
C TYR A 68 -27.60 -41.82 19.89
N ILE A 69 -27.06 -42.78 19.14
CA ILE A 69 -26.08 -42.51 18.07
C ILE A 69 -26.74 -41.65 16.98
N ARG A 70 -27.92 -42.05 16.50
CA ARG A 70 -28.68 -41.33 15.46
C ARG A 70 -28.97 -39.89 15.88
N ASN A 71 -29.52 -39.71 17.09
CA ASN A 71 -29.87 -38.39 17.60
C ASN A 71 -28.64 -37.50 17.79
N ASN A 72 -27.51 -38.06 18.22
CA ASN A 72 -26.28 -37.30 18.35
C ASN A 72 -25.71 -36.88 17.00
N LEU A 73 -25.64 -37.79 16.02
CA LEU A 73 -25.20 -37.46 14.66
C LEU A 73 -26.04 -36.32 14.07
N GLN A 74 -27.37 -36.42 14.18
CA GLN A 74 -28.28 -35.39 13.70
C GLN A 74 -28.07 -34.05 14.43
N ARG A 75 -27.94 -34.08 15.76
CA ARG A 75 -27.67 -32.87 16.57
C ARG A 75 -26.34 -32.23 16.17
N ASN A 76 -25.30 -33.02 15.94
CA ASN A 76 -24.00 -32.52 15.53
C ASN A 76 -24.06 -31.89 14.13
N ALA A 77 -24.74 -32.53 13.18
CA ALA A 77 -24.95 -31.98 11.84
C ALA A 77 -25.67 -30.62 11.90
N LEU A 78 -26.78 -30.54 12.65
CA LEU A 78 -27.52 -29.28 12.83
C LEU A 78 -26.66 -28.20 13.49
N ARG A 79 -25.82 -28.55 14.47
CA ARG A 79 -24.92 -27.61 15.13
C ARG A 79 -23.86 -27.06 14.16
N LEU A 80 -23.28 -27.91 13.32
CA LEU A 80 -22.31 -27.50 12.30
C LEU A 80 -22.96 -26.62 11.23
N ASP A 81 -24.18 -26.95 10.81
CA ASP A 81 -24.96 -26.14 9.87
C ASP A 81 -25.31 -24.77 10.44
N GLU A 82 -25.73 -24.71 11.72
CA GLU A 82 -25.98 -23.44 12.42
C GLU A 82 -24.72 -22.56 12.43
N GLN A 83 -23.56 -23.12 12.80
CA GLN A 83 -22.28 -22.41 12.80
C GLN A 83 -21.91 -21.90 11.40
N ARG A 84 -22.13 -22.73 10.37
CA ARG A 84 -21.89 -22.35 8.97
C ARG A 84 -22.80 -21.21 8.52
N LEU A 85 -24.09 -21.26 8.89
CA LEU A 85 -25.06 -20.21 8.57
C LEU A 85 -24.69 -18.88 9.23
N LYS A 86 -24.30 -18.91 10.51
CA LYS A 86 -23.80 -17.71 11.23
C LYS A 86 -22.57 -17.11 10.57
N ALA A 87 -21.55 -17.93 10.27
CA ALA A 87 -20.35 -17.46 9.59
C ALA A 87 -20.64 -16.84 8.21
N ARG A 88 -21.58 -17.43 7.45
CA ARG A 88 -22.03 -16.87 6.16
C ARG A 88 -22.76 -15.54 6.34
N TYR A 89 -23.62 -15.43 7.35
CA TYR A 89 -24.34 -14.21 7.68
C TYR A 89 -23.38 -13.06 8.02
N ASP A 90 -22.42 -13.30 8.92
CA ASP A 90 -21.41 -12.32 9.34
C ASP A 90 -20.55 -11.86 8.16
N THR A 91 -20.09 -12.81 7.35
CA THR A 91 -19.32 -12.51 6.14
C THR A 91 -20.14 -11.67 5.15
N GLY A 92 -21.41 -12.03 4.94
CA GLY A 92 -22.32 -11.29 4.06
C GLY A 92 -22.55 -9.85 4.54
N ILE A 93 -22.78 -9.65 5.84
CA ILE A 93 -22.94 -8.32 6.43
C ILE A 93 -21.66 -7.50 6.31
N ALA A 94 -20.50 -8.10 6.56
CA ALA A 94 -19.22 -7.41 6.45
C ALA A 94 -18.99 -6.92 5.00
N ILE A 95 -19.27 -7.77 4.01
CA ILE A 95 -19.20 -7.40 2.59
C ILE A 95 -20.18 -6.27 2.26
N LEU A 96 -21.43 -6.38 2.70
CA LEU A 96 -22.46 -5.37 2.47
C LEU A 96 -22.05 -4.01 3.07
N ARG A 97 -21.65 -3.99 4.35
CA ARG A 97 -21.17 -2.78 5.04
C ARG A 97 -19.97 -2.18 4.33
N ARG A 98 -19.01 -3.01 3.89
CA ARG A 98 -17.85 -2.53 3.13
C ARG A 98 -18.25 -1.85 1.82
N HIS A 99 -19.19 -2.42 1.06
CA HIS A 99 -19.66 -1.83 -0.19
C HIS A 99 -20.42 -0.52 -0.01
N VAL A 100 -21.20 -0.40 1.06
CA VAL A 100 -21.95 0.82 1.40
C VAL A 100 -21.00 1.90 1.92
N ASN A 101 -20.15 1.58 2.88
CA ASN A 101 -19.20 2.51 3.48
C ASN A 101 -18.15 3.02 2.48
N GLY A 102 -17.73 2.17 1.53
CA GLY A 102 -16.83 2.57 0.44
C GLY A 102 -17.39 3.66 -0.49
N ARG A 103 -18.69 3.96 -0.40
CA ARG A 103 -19.37 5.01 -1.18
C ARG A 103 -19.81 6.20 -0.32
N GLN A 104 -19.26 6.36 0.88
CA GLN A 104 -19.65 7.41 1.85
C GLN A 104 -21.10 7.29 2.36
N PHE A 105 -21.65 6.08 2.34
CA PHE A 105 -22.93 5.76 2.94
C PHE A 105 -22.75 4.89 4.18
N SER A 106 -23.80 4.76 4.99
CA SER A 106 -23.89 3.87 6.14
C SER A 106 -25.20 3.07 6.06
N ILE A 107 -25.22 1.88 6.65
CA ILE A 107 -26.40 1.00 6.66
C ILE A 107 -26.87 0.71 8.09
N ARG A 108 -28.18 0.83 8.33
CA ARG A 108 -28.86 0.53 9.61
C ARG A 108 -29.99 -0.47 9.39
N GLY A 109 -30.52 -1.06 10.47
CA GLY A 109 -31.63 -2.02 10.40
C GLY A 109 -31.22 -3.42 9.95
N ILE A 110 -29.92 -3.73 10.03
CA ILE A 110 -29.41 -5.10 9.91
C ILE A 110 -29.34 -5.70 11.32
N PRO A 111 -29.96 -6.85 11.57
CA PRO A 111 -29.83 -7.53 12.86
C PRO A 111 -28.39 -7.88 13.24
N SER A 112 -28.18 -8.14 14.53
CA SER A 112 -26.87 -8.51 15.06
C SER A 112 -26.50 -9.97 14.84
N ASP A 113 -27.50 -10.86 14.69
CA ASP A 113 -27.31 -12.29 14.46
C ASP A 113 -28.44 -12.83 13.58
N ILE A 114 -28.20 -13.99 12.96
CA ILE A 114 -29.15 -14.67 12.10
C ILE A 114 -30.39 -15.12 12.90
N GLY A 115 -31.58 -14.85 12.40
CA GLY A 115 -32.85 -15.22 13.04
C GLY A 115 -33.28 -14.31 14.20
N VAL A 116 -32.52 -13.27 14.52
CA VAL A 116 -32.89 -12.27 15.52
C VAL A 116 -33.50 -11.04 14.83
N GLY A 117 -34.65 -10.56 15.31
CA GLY A 117 -35.26 -9.32 14.83
C GLY A 117 -35.74 -9.36 13.37
N SER A 118 -35.92 -8.18 12.77
CA SER A 118 -36.35 -8.02 11.38
C SER A 118 -35.22 -7.49 10.51
N PHE A 119 -35.11 -8.01 9.29
CA PHE A 119 -34.15 -7.53 8.31
C PHE A 119 -34.76 -6.38 7.50
N SER A 120 -34.47 -5.14 7.90
CA SER A 120 -35.00 -3.92 7.27
C SER A 120 -33.89 -2.90 7.01
N PRO A 121 -32.99 -3.16 6.04
CA PRO A 121 -31.83 -2.32 5.80
C PRO A 121 -32.22 -0.94 5.26
N GLN A 122 -31.66 0.11 5.86
CA GLN A 122 -31.80 1.50 5.43
C GLN A 122 -30.42 2.13 5.23
N ILE A 123 -30.23 2.81 4.09
CA ILE A 123 -28.95 3.40 3.67
C ILE A 123 -29.00 4.91 3.81
N PHE A 124 -27.97 5.49 4.44
CA PHE A 124 -27.87 6.93 4.72
C PHE A 124 -26.52 7.48 4.30
N ARG A 125 -26.46 8.70 3.76
CA ARG A 125 -25.20 9.37 3.49
C ARG A 125 -24.59 9.91 4.78
N VAL A 126 -23.28 9.74 4.94
CA VAL A 126 -22.52 10.30 6.06
C VAL A 126 -21.95 11.64 5.61
N THR A 127 -22.51 12.73 6.11
CA THR A 127 -22.01 14.09 5.89
C THR A 127 -21.40 14.62 7.18
N GLU A 128 -20.29 15.37 7.08
CA GLU A 128 -19.69 16.10 8.21
C GLU A 128 -20.64 17.23 8.63
N GLY A 129 -21.57 16.91 9.51
CA GLY A 129 -22.69 17.77 9.90
C GLY A 129 -23.97 16.94 9.94
N GLU A 130 -24.66 16.95 11.08
CA GLU A 130 -25.71 16.03 11.55
C GLU A 130 -26.90 15.75 10.61
N ARG A 131 -26.93 16.30 9.39
CA ARG A 131 -27.93 15.95 8.37
C ARG A 131 -27.63 14.57 7.79
N GLN A 132 -28.31 13.57 8.34
CA GLN A 132 -28.47 12.27 7.68
C GLN A 132 -29.51 12.41 6.57
N GLN A 133 -29.09 12.17 5.33
CA GLN A 133 -30.00 12.06 4.19
C GLN A 133 -30.12 10.60 3.81
N SER A 134 -31.36 10.11 3.68
CA SER A 134 -31.57 8.75 3.19
C SER A 134 -31.20 8.67 1.71
N LEU A 135 -30.83 7.48 1.24
CA LEU A 135 -30.56 7.26 -0.17
C LEU A 135 -31.80 7.58 -1.05
N ALA A 136 -33.01 7.31 -0.53
CA ALA A 136 -34.26 7.60 -1.23
C ALA A 136 -34.46 9.12 -1.43
N ASP A 137 -34.19 9.91 -0.40
CA ASP A 137 -34.28 11.38 -0.49
C ASP A 137 -33.28 11.94 -1.51
N LEU A 138 -32.05 11.40 -1.52
CA LEU A 138 -31.01 11.80 -2.45
C LEU A 138 -31.35 11.44 -3.90
N LEU A 139 -31.93 10.27 -4.13
CA LEU A 139 -32.40 9.86 -5.45
C LEU A 139 -33.51 10.79 -5.94
N SER A 140 -34.51 11.05 -5.11
CA SER A 140 -35.61 11.95 -5.45
C SER A 140 -35.12 13.36 -5.77
N ALA A 141 -34.17 13.89 -4.99
CA ALA A 141 -33.56 15.19 -5.25
C ALA A 141 -32.77 15.21 -6.58
N ALA A 142 -32.00 14.15 -6.87
CA ALA A 142 -31.24 14.04 -8.11
C ALA A 142 -32.15 13.89 -9.35
N GLU A 143 -33.25 13.15 -9.23
CA GLU A 143 -34.27 13.02 -10.28
C GLU A 143 -34.95 14.36 -10.57
N ALA A 144 -35.29 15.11 -9.52
CA ALA A 144 -35.86 16.45 -9.66
C ALA A 144 -34.86 17.44 -10.33
N ASP A 145 -33.59 17.41 -9.93
CA ASP A 145 -32.53 18.22 -10.56
C ASP A 145 -32.34 17.83 -12.03
N LEU A 146 -32.30 16.54 -12.35
CA LEU A 146 -32.20 16.06 -13.73
C LEU A 146 -33.39 16.50 -14.58
N ALA A 147 -34.61 16.35 -14.07
CA ALA A 147 -35.82 16.79 -14.76
C ALA A 147 -35.79 18.30 -15.04
N SER A 148 -35.32 19.11 -14.09
CA SER A 148 -35.17 20.56 -14.28
C SER A 148 -34.14 20.91 -15.38
N LYS A 149 -33.04 20.16 -15.47
CA LYS A 149 -31.99 20.37 -16.47
C LYS A 149 -32.40 19.90 -17.86
N ILE A 150 -33.15 18.80 -17.96
CA ILE A 150 -33.74 18.34 -19.22
C ILE A 150 -34.74 19.38 -19.75
N ALA A 151 -35.54 20.00 -18.87
CA ALA A 151 -36.42 21.10 -19.28
C ALA A 151 -35.66 22.33 -19.81
N LEU A 152 -34.39 22.50 -19.45
CA LEU A 152 -33.49 23.52 -20.01
C LEU A 152 -32.78 23.07 -21.31
N ALA A 153 -32.89 21.80 -21.72
CA ALA A 153 -32.13 21.24 -22.84
C ALA A 153 -32.67 21.62 -24.24
N ASP A 154 -33.75 22.39 -24.33
CA ASP A 154 -34.24 23.02 -25.57
C ASP A 154 -33.43 24.28 -25.96
N LEU A 155 -32.12 24.28 -25.65
CA LEU A 155 -31.22 25.31 -26.14
C LEU A 155 -30.67 24.87 -27.51
N THR A 156 -30.94 25.70 -28.51
CA THR A 156 -30.37 25.59 -29.86
C THR A 156 -28.86 25.40 -29.74
N PRO A 157 -28.22 24.47 -30.50
CA PRO A 157 -26.78 24.31 -30.44
C PRO A 157 -26.10 25.67 -30.70
N PRO A 158 -25.05 26.02 -29.94
CA PRO A 158 -24.38 27.31 -30.09
C PRO A 158 -23.92 27.48 -31.53
N ASP A 159 -24.16 28.66 -32.10
CA ASP A 159 -23.84 28.99 -33.49
C ASP A 159 -22.39 28.55 -33.82
N PRO A 160 -22.17 27.71 -34.84
CA PRO A 160 -20.84 27.29 -35.29
C PRO A 160 -19.86 28.46 -35.52
N SER A 161 -20.39 29.66 -35.79
CA SER A 161 -19.61 30.90 -35.93
C SER A 161 -18.93 31.34 -34.62
N LEU A 162 -19.52 31.05 -33.46
CA LEU A 162 -18.94 31.38 -32.15
C LEU A 162 -17.81 30.42 -31.78
N GLN A 163 -17.96 29.14 -32.08
CA GLN A 163 -16.95 28.12 -31.79
C GLN A 163 -15.67 28.37 -32.59
N SER A 164 -15.80 28.72 -33.88
CA SER A 164 -14.66 29.06 -34.73
C SER A 164 -13.93 30.33 -34.24
N ARG A 165 -14.67 31.33 -33.76
CA ARG A 165 -14.11 32.54 -33.12
C ARG A 165 -13.33 32.24 -31.85
N ILE A 166 -13.84 31.34 -30.99
CA ILE A 166 -13.15 30.92 -29.77
C ILE A 166 -11.83 30.22 -30.11
N ASP A 167 -11.83 29.35 -31.11
CA ASP A 167 -10.62 28.65 -31.56
C ASP A 167 -9.59 29.62 -32.15
N GLU A 168 -10.02 30.60 -32.93
CA GLU A 168 -9.14 31.62 -33.51
C GLU A 168 -8.49 32.50 -32.43
N ILE A 169 -9.29 32.97 -31.48
CA ILE A 169 -8.79 33.77 -30.34
C ILE A 169 -7.83 32.94 -29.49
N SER A 170 -8.16 31.67 -29.22
CA SER A 170 -7.30 30.76 -28.46
C SER A 170 -5.96 30.56 -29.14
N LYS A 171 -5.93 30.30 -30.46
CA LYS A 171 -4.69 30.20 -31.24
C LYS A 171 -3.85 31.47 -31.16
N ARG A 172 -4.50 32.64 -31.23
CA ARG A 172 -3.84 33.94 -31.14
C ARG A 172 -3.23 34.18 -29.77
N ILE A 173 -3.91 33.78 -28.70
CA ILE A 173 -3.37 33.83 -27.33
C ILE A 173 -2.12 32.94 -27.23
N THR A 174 -2.18 31.70 -27.72
CA THR A 174 -1.05 30.77 -27.66
C THR A 174 0.17 31.32 -28.41
N ALA A 175 -0.03 31.91 -29.59
CA ALA A 175 1.03 32.55 -30.37
C ALA A 175 1.64 33.78 -29.68
N LEU A 176 0.85 34.57 -28.96
CA LEU A 176 1.36 35.69 -28.17
C LEU A 176 2.15 35.23 -26.95
N VAL A 177 1.73 34.15 -26.30
CA VAL A 177 2.44 33.56 -25.15
C VAL A 177 3.79 32.99 -25.57
N THR A 178 3.86 32.27 -26.69
CA THR A 178 5.15 31.78 -27.22
C THR A 178 6.06 32.93 -27.62
N ARG A 179 5.52 33.97 -28.27
CA ARG A 179 6.34 35.14 -28.62
C ARG A 179 6.89 35.86 -27.39
N LYS A 180 6.11 35.95 -26.32
CA LYS A 180 6.55 36.53 -25.05
C LYS A 180 7.71 35.71 -24.45
N SER A 181 7.60 34.39 -24.42
CA SER A 181 8.65 33.54 -23.84
C SER A 181 9.97 33.62 -24.63
N GLU A 182 9.91 33.72 -25.96
CA GLU A 182 11.08 33.98 -26.81
C GLU A 182 11.77 35.30 -26.44
N LEU A 183 11.00 36.37 -26.27
CA LEU A 183 11.52 37.69 -25.90
C LEU A 183 12.13 37.68 -24.49
N ASP A 184 11.48 37.03 -23.53
CA ASP A 184 11.98 36.91 -22.15
C ASP A 184 13.33 36.16 -22.13
N ASN A 185 13.46 35.09 -22.92
CA ASN A 185 14.72 34.36 -23.08
C ASN A 185 15.82 35.22 -23.70
N ALA A 186 15.50 36.00 -24.74
CA ALA A 186 16.44 36.92 -25.37
C ALA A 186 16.91 38.00 -24.39
N ILE A 187 16.00 38.58 -23.59
CA ILE A 187 16.33 39.57 -22.56
C ILE A 187 17.24 38.94 -21.50
N ALA A 188 16.96 37.72 -21.05
CA ALA A 188 17.80 37.01 -20.09
C ALA A 188 19.22 36.79 -20.61
N ALA A 189 19.37 36.37 -21.88
CA ALA A 189 20.66 36.19 -22.53
C ALA A 189 21.45 37.50 -22.61
N ILE A 190 20.81 38.60 -23.03
CA ILE A 190 21.44 39.92 -23.11
C ILE A 190 21.90 40.38 -21.72
N ARG A 191 21.05 40.25 -20.70
CA ARG A 191 21.43 40.58 -19.31
C ARG A 191 22.61 39.75 -18.81
N GLY A 192 22.67 38.47 -19.16
CA GLY A 192 23.81 37.61 -18.86
C GLY A 192 25.10 38.10 -19.52
N ASN A 193 25.03 38.50 -20.79
CA ASN A 193 26.18 39.06 -21.52
C ASN A 193 26.65 40.38 -20.91
N VAL A 194 25.74 41.28 -20.54
CA VAL A 194 26.08 42.55 -19.88
C VAL A 194 26.86 42.31 -18.59
N ARG A 195 26.40 41.39 -17.72
CA ARG A 195 27.12 41.05 -16.48
C ARG A 195 28.51 40.49 -16.77
N ARG A 196 28.64 39.61 -17.77
CA ARG A 196 29.92 39.03 -18.18
C ARG A 196 30.89 40.12 -18.68
N TYR A 197 30.39 41.08 -19.46
CA TYR A 197 31.22 42.20 -19.94
C TYR A 197 31.63 43.15 -18.81
N GLN A 198 30.75 43.42 -17.84
CA GLN A 198 31.09 44.21 -16.65
C GLN A 198 32.21 43.54 -15.83
N GLN A 199 32.10 42.23 -15.56
CA GLN A 199 33.16 41.49 -14.87
C GLN A 199 34.49 41.52 -15.63
N ARG A 200 34.47 41.39 -16.96
CA ARG A 200 35.67 41.50 -17.79
C ARG A 200 36.30 42.89 -17.70
N LEU A 201 35.49 43.94 -17.72
CA LEU A 201 35.98 45.32 -17.56
C LEU A 201 36.65 45.54 -16.20
N GLU A 202 36.08 44.99 -15.12
CA GLU A 202 36.71 45.08 -13.80
C GLU A 202 38.06 44.36 -13.73
N VAL A 203 38.18 43.17 -14.33
CA VAL A 203 39.44 42.44 -14.41
C VAL A 203 40.47 43.25 -15.21
N LEU A 204 40.10 43.71 -16.40
CA LEU A 204 40.98 44.53 -17.25
C LEU A 204 41.41 45.84 -16.57
N ALA A 205 40.53 46.47 -15.79
CA ALA A 205 40.85 47.68 -15.03
C ALA A 205 41.89 47.39 -13.93
N ARG A 206 41.75 46.26 -13.21
CA ARG A 206 42.75 45.83 -12.21
C ARG A 206 44.09 45.52 -12.85
N ASP A 207 44.10 44.82 -13.98
CA ASP A 207 45.34 44.48 -14.69
C ASP A 207 46.03 45.72 -15.25
N LEU A 208 45.27 46.68 -15.79
CA LEU A 208 45.79 47.96 -16.24
C LEU A 208 46.40 48.76 -15.09
N GLN A 209 45.78 48.74 -13.91
CA GLN A 209 46.33 49.39 -12.72
C GLN A 209 47.65 48.74 -12.29
N LYS A 210 47.71 47.40 -12.22
CA LYS A 210 48.95 46.66 -11.92
C LYS A 210 50.06 47.00 -12.91
N ASN A 211 49.77 47.02 -14.20
CA ASN A 211 50.75 47.38 -15.23
C ASN A 211 51.25 48.82 -15.09
N LYS A 212 50.37 49.77 -14.72
CA LYS A 212 50.76 51.16 -14.43
C LYS A 212 51.67 51.26 -13.21
N GLU A 213 51.36 50.50 -12.15
CA GLU A 213 52.19 50.41 -10.95
C GLU A 213 53.55 49.80 -11.25
N GLU A 214 53.61 48.71 -12.03
CA GLU A 214 54.87 48.10 -12.48
C GLU A 214 55.71 49.08 -13.30
N LEU A 215 55.11 49.80 -14.25
CA LEU A 215 55.78 50.86 -15.01
C LEU A 215 56.32 51.98 -14.10
N LYS A 216 55.58 52.36 -13.05
CA LYS A 216 56.01 53.37 -12.08
C LYS A 216 57.20 52.89 -11.26
N ILE A 217 57.17 51.63 -10.79
CA ILE A 217 58.28 50.97 -10.12
C ILE A 217 59.50 50.94 -11.04
N ARG A 218 59.36 50.42 -12.28
CA ARG A 218 60.43 50.40 -13.27
C ARG A 218 61.05 51.78 -13.48
N ARG A 219 60.24 52.85 -13.61
CA ARG A 219 60.75 54.23 -13.76
C ARG A 219 61.49 54.75 -12.52
N LEU A 220 61.03 54.42 -11.31
CA LEU A 220 61.65 54.86 -10.05
C LEU A 220 62.99 54.16 -9.80
N PHE A 221 63.10 52.88 -10.14
CA PHE A 221 64.31 52.08 -9.98
C PHE A 221 65.20 52.04 -11.23
N ASN A 222 64.87 52.81 -12.28
CA ASN A 222 65.66 52.91 -13.53
C ASN A 222 66.97 53.71 -13.39
N ARG A 223 67.46 53.94 -12.16
CA ARG A 223 68.69 54.69 -11.91
C ARG A 223 69.89 53.81 -11.63
N ASP A 224 69.67 52.54 -11.33
CA ASP A 224 70.78 51.63 -11.07
C ASP A 224 70.83 50.61 -12.20
N GLU A 225 71.70 50.88 -13.17
CA GLU A 225 72.33 49.81 -13.95
C GLU A 225 73.16 48.98 -12.97
N TRP A 226 72.49 48.11 -12.20
CA TRP A 226 73.19 47.02 -11.54
C TRP A 226 73.70 46.13 -12.67
N ALA A 227 74.91 46.40 -13.13
CA ALA A 227 75.69 45.49 -13.92
C ALA A 227 75.86 44.24 -13.05
N ILE A 228 74.99 43.25 -13.24
CA ILE A 228 75.12 41.94 -12.64
C ILE A 228 76.36 41.33 -13.31
N THR A 229 77.52 41.56 -12.71
CA THR A 229 78.72 40.83 -13.07
C THR A 229 78.51 39.39 -12.65
N SER A 230 78.80 38.44 -13.53
CA SER A 230 78.71 37.00 -13.29
C SER A 230 79.75 36.50 -12.29
N ALA A 231 80.17 37.32 -11.34
CA ALA A 231 81.18 37.04 -10.33
C ALA A 231 80.79 37.73 -9.01
N CYS A 232 80.84 36.97 -7.92
CA CYS A 232 80.53 37.45 -6.58
C CYS A 232 81.55 38.52 -6.14
N PRO A 233 81.14 39.74 -5.74
CA PRO A 233 82.07 40.82 -5.38
C PRO A 233 82.79 40.64 -4.03
N VAL A 234 82.57 39.52 -3.33
CA VAL A 234 83.19 39.24 -2.01
C VAL A 234 84.20 38.09 -2.09
N CYS A 235 83.93 37.07 -2.89
CA CYS A 235 84.80 35.90 -3.03
C CYS A 235 85.22 35.60 -4.48
N GLU A 236 84.84 36.48 -5.43
CA GLU A 236 85.14 36.44 -6.87
C GLU A 236 84.72 35.16 -7.61
N GLN A 237 83.96 34.26 -6.97
CA GLN A 237 83.43 33.07 -7.63
C GLN A 237 82.42 33.42 -8.72
N SER A 238 82.54 32.76 -9.87
CA SER A 238 81.64 32.94 -11.00
C SER A 238 80.23 32.42 -10.68
N ILE A 239 79.22 33.24 -10.94
CA ILE A 239 77.80 32.92 -10.76
C ILE A 239 77.23 32.56 -12.13
N ASP A 240 76.80 31.31 -12.31
CA ASP A 240 76.11 30.87 -13.53
C ASP A 240 74.78 31.60 -13.68
N GLY A 241 74.50 32.14 -14.87
CA GLY A 241 73.28 32.88 -15.20
C GLY A 241 72.00 32.04 -15.26
N THR A 242 72.03 30.79 -14.80
CA THR A 242 70.87 29.89 -14.77
C THR A 242 70.77 29.18 -13.43
N LEU A 243 69.61 29.29 -12.78
CA LEU A 243 69.29 28.63 -11.49
C LEU A 243 69.27 27.08 -11.58
N LEU A 244 69.44 26.51 -12.77
CA LEU A 244 69.36 25.06 -13.03
C LEU A 244 70.66 24.31 -12.67
N SER A 245 71.83 24.94 -12.68
CA SER A 245 73.10 24.26 -12.35
C SER A 245 73.24 23.96 -10.85
N GLN A 246 72.57 24.73 -9.99
CA GLN A 246 72.54 24.53 -8.52
C GLN A 246 71.68 23.33 -8.08
N MET A 247 70.92 22.73 -8.99
CA MET A 247 70.11 21.53 -8.67
C MET A 247 70.90 20.21 -8.78
N ARG A 248 72.13 20.21 -9.31
CA ARG A 248 72.94 18.98 -9.51
C ARG A 248 73.76 18.53 -8.28
N SER A 249 73.72 19.27 -7.17
CA SER A 249 74.46 18.93 -5.94
C SER A 249 73.58 18.36 -4.81
N PHE A 250 72.36 17.90 -5.13
CA PHE A 250 71.60 17.04 -4.22
C PHE A 250 71.86 15.56 -4.56
N PRO A 251 72.30 14.73 -3.60
CA PRO A 251 72.51 13.31 -3.85
C PRO A 251 71.16 12.61 -4.07
N THR A 252 70.93 12.18 -5.31
CA THR A 252 70.68 10.78 -5.75
C THR A 252 70.85 10.69 -7.26
#